data_AF-A0A1A8CUG2-F1
#
_entry.id   AF-A0A1A8CUG2-F1
#
_cell.length_a   1.000
_cell.length_b   1.000
_cell.length_c   1.000
_cell.angle_alpha   90.00
_cell.angle_beta   90.00
_cell.angle_gamma   90.00
#
_symmetry.space_group_name_H-M   'P 1'
#
loop_
_entity.id
_entity.type
_entity.pdbx_description
1 polymer ?
#
loop_
_entity_poly.entity_id
_entity_poly.type
_entity_poly.pdbx_seq_one_letter_code
_entity_poly.pdbx_strand_id
1 'polypeptide(L)'
;TLPKKRPVRGVEVFSHQTQTVELKSQSQQCSVSASTQMTEQEMELITAIGRHHTDVRAKNHDKVIKDFLDKSAASHQWRAVDGRLLVMCSLSLSLTAAHCCHSCSVSVHDCELTRDIVGLIEREVDLMARGVKARNLVGLRKRICTLFLQYIKTPVFNPNVAKLLKVPQNPSRLYKDVFRCRGCRRYLCSADISPAPGGFLGVLCKHCARTDNIARPREDLSLYKNILQKLRTHEQTLSKEPSILTLLQVEDILYLTEKVWESCSALSGCKDLYKLVFVRWEHQEDWSPWNCILLSNEETSTHLKVKDVNK
;
A
#
# COMPACT_ATOMS: atom_id res chain seq x y z
N THR A 1 68.22 -63.12 4.35
CA THR A 1 67.15 -62.62 5.25
C THR A 1 66.28 -61.66 4.47
N LEU A 2 65.02 -62.03 4.22
CA LEU A 2 64.01 -61.15 3.57
C LEU A 2 63.65 -59.98 4.51
N PRO A 3 63.21 -58.84 3.94
CA PRO A 3 61.78 -58.56 4.01
C PRO A 3 61.15 -58.15 2.67
N LYS A 4 59.86 -58.47 2.55
CA LYS A 4 59.02 -58.48 1.35
C LYS A 4 58.28 -57.15 1.10
N LYS A 5 58.35 -56.73 -0.17
CA LYS A 5 57.34 -56.18 -1.11
C LYS A 5 56.28 -55.14 -0.66
N ARG A 6 56.23 -54.05 -1.44
CA ARG A 6 54.99 -53.46 -1.96
C ARG A 6 54.98 -53.55 -3.50
N PRO A 7 54.01 -54.23 -4.14
CA PRO A 7 53.72 -54.15 -5.58
C PRO A 7 52.50 -53.22 -5.82
N VAL A 8 52.21 -52.60 -6.96
CA VAL A 8 52.93 -52.11 -8.16
C VAL A 8 52.13 -50.85 -8.54
N ARG A 9 52.77 -49.70 -8.78
CA ARG A 9 52.12 -48.58 -9.48
C ARG A 9 52.33 -48.82 -10.97
N GLY A 10 51.49 -49.67 -11.55
CA GLY A 10 51.42 -49.91 -12.98
C GLY A 10 50.26 -49.06 -13.53
N VAL A 11 50.33 -48.45 -14.70
CA VAL A 11 51.21 -48.68 -15.84
C VAL A 11 51.37 -47.34 -16.55
N GLU A 12 52.60 -47.01 -16.92
CA GLU A 12 52.88 -45.97 -17.90
C GLU A 12 52.82 -46.57 -19.32
N VAL A 13 51.93 -45.98 -20.14
CA VAL A 13 52.06 -45.63 -21.59
C VAL A 13 52.26 -46.81 -22.58
N PHE A 14 51.52 -46.98 -23.69
CA PHE A 14 51.54 -46.13 -24.90
C PHE A 14 50.43 -46.46 -25.92
N SER A 15 49.88 -45.36 -26.50
CA SER A 15 49.53 -45.08 -27.92
C SER A 15 48.54 -46.02 -28.64
N HIS A 16 47.47 -45.55 -29.28
CA HIS A 16 47.52 -44.66 -30.45
C HIS A 16 46.22 -43.85 -30.61
N GLN A 17 46.39 -42.58 -31.01
CA GLN A 17 45.36 -41.60 -31.43
C GLN A 17 44.69 -40.81 -30.31
N THR A 18 45.26 -39.64 -29.99
CA THR A 18 44.54 -38.57 -29.31
C THR A 18 44.30 -37.46 -30.33
N GLN A 19 43.06 -37.37 -30.82
CA GLN A 19 42.58 -36.15 -31.46
C GLN A 19 42.77 -35.00 -30.48
N THR A 20 43.45 -33.94 -30.92
CA THR A 20 43.42 -32.64 -30.25
C THR A 20 41.98 -32.13 -30.27
N VAL A 21 41.26 -32.37 -29.18
CA VAL A 21 40.02 -31.65 -28.90
C VAL A 21 40.44 -30.40 -28.14
N GLU A 22 40.23 -29.24 -28.75
CA GLU A 22 40.19 -27.97 -28.02
C GLU A 22 39.09 -28.07 -26.96
N LEU A 23 39.49 -28.28 -25.70
CA LEU A 23 38.60 -28.09 -24.59
C LEU A 23 38.29 -26.60 -24.50
N LYS A 24 37.20 -26.18 -25.13
CA LYS A 24 36.50 -24.95 -24.72
C LYS A 24 36.15 -25.15 -23.25
N SER A 25 36.88 -24.47 -22.37
CA SER A 25 36.50 -24.33 -20.96
C SER A 25 35.22 -23.51 -20.91
N GLN A 26 34.09 -24.16 -21.13
CA GLN A 26 32.80 -23.57 -20.84
C GLN A 26 32.69 -23.57 -19.32
N SER A 27 32.88 -22.40 -18.71
CA SER A 27 32.57 -22.19 -17.31
C SER A 27 31.07 -22.45 -17.13
N GLN A 28 30.71 -23.68 -16.74
CA GLN A 28 29.35 -23.99 -16.34
C GLN A 28 29.04 -23.14 -15.11
N GLN A 29 28.20 -22.12 -15.28
CA GLN A 29 27.68 -21.35 -14.16
C GLN A 29 26.87 -22.30 -13.28
N CYS A 30 27.35 -22.55 -12.06
CA CYS A 30 26.60 -23.29 -11.06
C CYS A 30 25.37 -22.48 -10.63
N SER A 31 24.30 -23.15 -10.21
CA SER A 31 23.05 -22.51 -9.75
C SER A 31 23.28 -21.38 -8.74
N VAL A 32 24.24 -21.56 -7.82
CA VAL A 32 24.62 -20.55 -6.81
C VAL A 32 25.18 -19.27 -7.43
N SER A 33 25.95 -19.37 -8.52
CA SER A 33 26.51 -18.21 -9.23
C SER A 33 25.46 -17.44 -10.03
N ALA A 34 24.47 -18.15 -10.58
CA ALA A 34 23.31 -17.53 -11.23
C ALA A 34 22.40 -16.86 -10.19
N SER A 35 22.15 -17.49 -9.04
CA SER A 35 21.36 -16.90 -7.95
C SER A 35 22.00 -15.64 -7.35
N THR A 36 23.32 -15.63 -7.17
CA THR A 36 24.04 -14.45 -6.64
C THR A 36 24.04 -13.28 -7.63
N GLN A 37 24.26 -13.53 -8.92
CA GLN A 37 24.13 -12.50 -9.96
C GLN A 37 22.69 -11.95 -10.06
N MET A 38 21.68 -12.81 -9.94
CA MET A 38 20.28 -12.37 -9.90
C MET A 38 20.00 -11.47 -8.69
N THR A 39 20.53 -11.80 -7.51
CA THR A 39 20.36 -10.95 -6.31
C THR A 39 21.09 -9.61 -6.42
N GLU A 40 22.24 -9.56 -7.09
CA GLU A 40 22.96 -8.32 -7.35
C GLU A 40 22.15 -7.40 -8.29
N GLN A 41 21.62 -7.94 -9.38
CA GLN A 41 20.75 -7.19 -10.31
C GLN A 41 19.48 -6.66 -9.63
N GLU A 42 18.84 -7.48 -8.78
CA GLU A 42 17.68 -7.04 -7.99
C GLU A 42 18.04 -5.91 -7.02
N MET A 43 19.19 -5.99 -6.36
CA MET A 43 19.66 -4.95 -5.44
C MET A 43 19.97 -3.63 -6.16
N GLU A 44 20.54 -3.69 -7.36
CA GLU A 44 20.77 -2.53 -8.22
C GLU A 44 19.45 -1.86 -8.61
N LEU A 45 18.45 -2.66 -9.02
CA LEU A 45 17.11 -2.17 -9.36
C LEU A 45 16.42 -1.53 -8.15
N ILE A 46 16.47 -2.14 -6.98
CA ILE A 46 15.91 -1.57 -5.74
C ILE A 46 16.58 -0.23 -5.41
N THR A 47 17.90 -0.15 -5.56
CA THR A 47 18.65 1.08 -5.32
C THR A 47 18.26 2.17 -6.33
N ALA A 48 18.11 1.81 -7.61
CA ALA A 48 17.66 2.73 -8.65
C ALA A 48 16.24 3.24 -8.39
N ILE A 49 15.30 2.37 -7.99
CA ILE A 49 13.95 2.75 -7.57
C ILE A 49 14.01 3.71 -6.38
N GLY A 50 14.88 3.43 -5.40
CA GLY A 50 15.11 4.31 -4.25
C GLY A 50 15.54 5.72 -4.66
N ARG A 51 16.51 5.83 -5.57
CA ARG A 51 16.98 7.13 -6.13
C ARG A 51 15.87 7.86 -6.87
N HIS A 52 15.12 7.17 -7.72
CA HIS A 52 13.98 7.77 -8.43
C HIS A 52 12.91 8.28 -7.45
N HIS A 53 12.63 7.52 -6.40
CA HIS A 53 11.68 7.93 -5.38
C HIS A 53 12.14 9.19 -4.63
N THR A 54 13.44 9.30 -4.28
CA THR A 54 13.98 10.52 -3.66
C THR A 54 13.91 11.73 -4.59
N ASP A 55 14.23 11.55 -5.87
CA ASP A 55 14.21 12.64 -6.86
C ASP A 55 12.79 13.13 -7.14
N VAL A 56 11.85 12.20 -7.34
CA VAL A 56 10.44 12.53 -7.51
C VAL A 56 9.90 13.25 -6.28
N ARG A 57 10.28 12.80 -5.08
CA ARG A 57 9.88 13.46 -3.83
C ARG A 57 10.45 14.87 -3.70
N ALA A 58 11.71 15.08 -4.09
CA ALA A 58 12.33 16.42 -4.10
C ALA A 58 11.64 17.36 -5.09
N LYS A 59 11.42 16.93 -6.34
CA LYS A 59 10.70 17.71 -7.35
C LYS A 59 9.27 18.03 -6.93
N ASN A 60 8.57 17.05 -6.36
CA ASN A 60 7.21 17.26 -5.84
C ASN A 60 7.21 18.24 -4.66
N HIS A 61 8.22 18.19 -3.79
CA HIS A 61 8.34 19.13 -2.68
C HIS A 61 8.53 20.57 -3.17
N ASP A 62 9.40 20.80 -4.14
CA ASP A 62 9.62 22.14 -4.72
C ASP A 62 8.35 22.66 -5.41
N LYS A 63 7.63 21.80 -6.13
CA LYS A 63 6.33 22.13 -6.70
C LYS A 63 5.31 22.52 -5.63
N VAL A 64 5.22 21.75 -4.55
CA VAL A 64 4.31 22.05 -3.43
C VAL A 64 4.66 23.38 -2.74
N ILE A 65 5.96 23.68 -2.57
CA ILE A 65 6.39 24.98 -2.04
C ILE A 65 5.99 26.10 -2.99
N LYS A 66 6.21 25.95 -4.29
CA LYS A 66 5.83 26.95 -5.29
C LYS A 66 4.32 27.20 -5.27
N ASP A 67 3.51 26.15 -5.35
CA ASP A 67 2.05 26.25 -5.28
C ASP A 67 1.58 26.91 -3.96
N PHE A 68 2.28 26.64 -2.84
CA PHE A 68 2.00 27.27 -1.56
C PHE A 68 2.34 28.77 -1.57
N LEU A 69 3.48 29.15 -2.11
CA LEU A 69 3.89 30.55 -2.23
C LEU A 69 2.94 31.33 -3.14
N ASP A 70 2.55 30.74 -4.28
CA ASP A 70 1.59 31.34 -5.20
C ASP A 70 0.24 31.57 -4.50
N LYS A 71 -0.27 30.58 -3.76
CA LYS A 71 -1.51 30.73 -2.97
C LYS A 71 -1.38 31.74 -1.83
N SER A 72 -0.20 31.84 -1.22
CA SER A 72 0.08 32.81 -0.15
C SER A 72 0.24 34.24 -0.68
N ALA A 73 0.57 34.39 -1.97
CA ALA A 73 0.75 35.66 -2.65
C ALA A 73 -0.49 36.13 -3.42
N ALA A 74 -1.39 35.22 -3.80
CA ALA A 74 -2.54 35.49 -4.68
C ALA A 74 -3.62 36.42 -4.09
N SER A 75 -3.62 36.69 -2.78
CA SER A 75 -4.59 37.56 -2.11
C SER A 75 -3.95 38.79 -1.47
N HIS A 76 -3.46 39.71 -2.33
CA HIS A 76 -3.25 41.17 -2.16
C HIS A 76 -2.57 41.78 -0.91
N GLN A 77 -1.72 42.78 -1.21
CA GLN A 77 -1.51 44.03 -0.45
C GLN A 77 -1.38 43.88 1.07
N TRP A 78 -0.14 43.67 1.51
CA TRP A 78 0.24 43.65 2.92
C TRP A 78 0.09 45.07 3.46
N ARG A 79 -0.51 45.25 4.63
CA ARG A 79 -0.69 46.58 5.24
C ARG A 79 0.27 46.69 6.40
N ALA A 80 1.23 47.60 6.33
CA ALA A 80 2.09 47.91 7.46
C ALA A 80 1.28 48.59 8.57
N VAL A 81 1.80 48.55 9.80
CA VAL A 81 1.15 49.13 11.01
C VAL A 81 0.96 50.64 10.87
N ASP A 82 1.76 51.30 10.02
CA ASP A 82 1.66 52.71 9.65
C ASP A 82 0.61 53.02 8.55
N GLY A 83 -0.15 52.01 8.12
CA GLY A 83 -1.17 52.13 7.09
C GLY A 83 -0.65 52.06 5.65
N ARG A 84 0.66 51.89 5.42
CA ARG A 84 1.22 51.80 4.07
C ARG A 84 0.98 50.43 3.44
N LEU A 85 0.72 50.46 2.14
CA LEU A 85 0.50 49.29 1.30
C LEU A 85 1.85 48.70 0.87
N LEU A 86 2.23 47.59 1.49
CA LEU A 86 3.34 46.73 1.11
C LEU A 86 2.90 45.79 -0.03
N VAL A 87 3.45 46.02 -1.22
CA VAL A 87 3.36 45.09 -2.34
C VAL A 87 4.44 44.04 -2.14
N MET A 88 4.04 42.80 -1.83
CA MET A 88 4.97 41.68 -1.87
C MET A 88 5.37 41.48 -3.34
N CYS A 89 6.59 41.87 -3.69
CA CYS A 89 7.13 41.63 -5.02
C CYS A 89 6.96 40.14 -5.34
N SER A 90 6.31 39.85 -6.46
CA SER A 90 6.22 38.51 -7.02
C SER A 90 7.60 37.86 -6.91
N LEU A 91 7.68 36.75 -6.18
CA LEU A 91 8.90 36.02 -5.88
C LEU A 91 9.51 35.45 -7.17
N SER A 92 10.12 36.32 -7.99
CA SER A 92 11.29 35.93 -8.76
C SER A 92 12.43 35.89 -7.75
N LEU A 93 13.03 34.71 -7.60
CA LEU A 93 14.15 34.44 -6.70
C LEU A 93 15.45 35.10 -7.22
N SER A 94 15.38 36.39 -7.53
CA SER A 94 16.47 37.24 -7.99
C SER A 94 16.96 38.02 -6.78
N LEU A 95 18.26 37.90 -6.44
CA LEU A 95 18.91 38.54 -5.28
C LEU A 95 18.66 40.07 -5.19
N THR A 96 18.28 40.74 -6.28
CA THR A 96 17.91 42.16 -6.31
C THR A 96 16.63 42.47 -5.54
N ALA A 97 15.67 41.55 -5.46
CA ALA A 97 14.44 41.73 -4.68
C ALA A 97 14.69 41.65 -3.16
N ALA A 98 15.71 40.90 -2.72
CA ALA A 98 16.05 40.75 -1.31
C ALA A 98 16.67 42.04 -0.72
N HIS A 99 17.51 42.75 -1.48
CA HIS A 99 18.04 44.06 -1.09
C HIS A 99 16.93 45.10 -0.89
N CYS A 100 15.86 45.07 -1.71
CA CYS A 100 14.72 45.97 -1.56
C CYS A 100 13.79 45.59 -0.39
N CYS A 101 13.77 44.31 0.00
CA CYS A 101 12.93 43.79 1.08
C CYS A 101 13.54 44.00 2.48
N HIS A 102 14.87 44.09 2.57
CA HIS A 102 15.62 44.34 3.81
C HIS A 102 15.18 45.64 4.52
N SER A 103 14.80 46.68 3.76
CA SER A 103 14.40 47.98 4.34
C SER A 103 12.91 48.11 4.68
N CYS A 104 12.00 47.30 4.11
CA CYS A 104 10.56 47.62 4.13
C CYS A 104 9.61 46.56 4.68
N SER A 105 10.04 45.33 5.03
CA SER A 105 9.05 44.30 5.45
C SER A 105 9.47 43.37 6.58
N VAL A 106 10.77 43.14 6.80
CA VAL A 106 11.24 42.20 7.85
C VAL A 106 11.43 42.89 9.21
N SER A 107 11.49 44.22 9.24
CA SER A 107 11.65 45.05 10.46
C SER A 107 10.36 45.28 11.26
N VAL A 108 9.22 44.75 10.81
CA VAL A 108 7.91 44.97 11.48
C VAL A 108 7.73 44.10 12.72
N HIS A 109 8.47 42.99 12.82
CA HIS A 109 8.42 42.06 13.95
C HIS A 109 9.82 41.72 14.44
N ASP A 110 10.18 42.25 15.61
CA ASP A 110 11.45 41.96 16.26
C ASP A 110 11.35 40.64 17.05
N CYS A 111 11.85 39.55 16.47
CA CYS A 111 11.91 38.25 17.13
C CYS A 111 13.16 37.47 16.68
N GLU A 112 13.48 36.38 17.39
CA GLU A 112 14.66 35.56 17.11
C GLU A 112 14.72 35.09 15.63
N LEU A 113 13.58 34.70 15.06
CA LEU A 113 13.48 34.25 13.67
C LEU A 113 13.86 35.34 12.66
N THR A 114 13.38 36.57 12.83
CA THR A 114 13.69 37.68 11.91
C THR A 114 15.15 38.12 12.05
N ARG A 115 15.69 38.15 13.28
CA ARG A 115 17.11 38.42 13.54
C ARG A 115 18.03 37.37 12.90
N ASP A 116 17.67 36.09 13.00
CA ASP A 116 18.43 35.01 12.38
C ASP A 116 18.43 35.09 10.86
N ILE A 117 17.28 35.40 10.24
CA ILE A 117 17.19 35.60 8.79
C ILE A 117 18.09 36.76 8.36
N VAL A 118 17.96 37.91 9.02
CA VAL A 118 18.75 39.12 8.72
C VAL A 118 20.25 38.84 8.88
N GLY A 119 20.67 38.27 10.00
CA GLY A 119 22.08 37.97 10.25
C GLY A 119 22.68 36.95 9.28
N LEU A 120 21.89 36.01 8.75
CA LEU A 120 22.38 35.09 7.70
C LEU A 120 22.47 35.76 6.33
N ILE A 121 21.59 36.70 6.01
CA ILE A 121 21.66 37.50 4.77
C ILE A 121 22.88 38.41 4.81
N GLU A 122 23.10 39.12 5.91
CA GLU A 122 24.29 39.97 6.11
C GLU A 122 25.58 39.15 5.98
N ARG A 123 25.59 37.94 6.55
CA ARG A 123 26.72 37.00 6.39
C ARG A 123 26.91 36.56 4.94
N GLU A 124 25.84 36.33 4.17
CA GLU A 124 25.96 36.03 2.74
C GLU A 124 26.60 37.20 1.99
N VAL A 125 26.17 38.43 2.28
CA VAL A 125 26.72 39.64 1.67
C VAL A 125 28.20 39.80 1.99
N ASP A 126 28.62 39.63 3.24
CA ASP A 126 30.03 39.70 3.65
C ASP A 126 30.89 38.62 2.95
N LEU A 127 30.40 37.38 2.87
CA LEU A 127 31.10 36.31 2.17
C LEU A 127 31.22 36.58 0.66
N MET A 128 30.17 37.12 0.03
CA MET A 128 30.22 37.52 -1.38
C MET A 128 31.20 38.68 -1.60
N ALA A 129 31.22 39.68 -0.71
CA ALA A 129 32.15 40.80 -0.77
C ALA A 129 33.62 40.35 -0.66
N ARG A 130 33.88 39.26 0.08
CA ARG A 130 35.19 38.59 0.19
C ARG A 130 35.54 37.66 -0.97
N GLY A 131 34.71 37.59 -2.01
CA GLY A 131 34.96 36.78 -3.21
C GLY A 131 34.63 35.29 -3.06
N VAL A 132 33.85 34.88 -2.06
CA VAL A 132 33.41 33.49 -1.93
C VAL A 132 32.48 33.13 -3.09
N LYS A 133 32.81 32.07 -3.82
CA LYS A 133 32.05 31.61 -4.99
C LYS A 133 30.64 31.14 -4.60
N ALA A 134 29.64 31.47 -5.40
CA ALA A 134 28.23 31.12 -5.15
C ALA A 134 27.97 29.63 -4.89
N ARG A 135 28.74 28.73 -5.53
CA ARG A 135 28.65 27.27 -5.30
C ARG A 135 28.94 26.85 -3.85
N ASN A 136 29.72 27.65 -3.12
CA ASN A 136 30.04 27.41 -1.72
C ASN A 136 28.97 27.98 -0.75
N LEU A 137 28.04 28.79 -1.25
CA LEU A 137 26.98 29.42 -0.47
C LEU A 137 25.66 28.63 -0.50
N VAL A 138 25.61 27.47 -1.16
CA VAL A 138 24.39 26.66 -1.33
C VAL A 138 23.73 26.32 0.00
N GLY A 139 24.52 25.91 1.00
CA GLY A 139 24.01 25.60 2.33
C GLY A 139 23.46 26.83 3.06
N LEU A 140 24.15 27.96 2.98
CA LEU A 140 23.73 29.23 3.58
C LEU A 140 22.40 29.71 2.97
N ARG A 141 22.31 29.72 1.63
CA ARG A 141 21.07 30.06 0.91
C ARG A 141 19.93 29.12 1.26
N LYS A 142 20.18 27.81 1.34
CA LYS A 142 19.15 26.84 1.75
C LYS A 142 18.65 27.11 3.17
N ARG A 143 19.53 27.50 4.09
CA ARG A 143 19.16 27.89 5.46
C ARG A 143 18.32 29.17 5.48
N ILE A 144 18.73 30.21 4.73
CA ILE A 144 17.98 31.46 4.59
C ILE A 144 16.58 31.17 4.02
N CYS A 145 16.48 30.41 2.92
CA CYS A 145 15.19 30.03 2.33
C CYS A 145 14.31 29.23 3.29
N THR A 146 14.90 28.35 4.12
CA THR A 146 14.16 27.54 5.10
C THR A 146 13.55 28.42 6.20
N LEU A 147 14.35 29.33 6.77
CA LEU A 147 13.88 30.25 7.80
C LEU A 147 12.86 31.26 7.23
N PHE A 148 13.08 31.74 6.02
CA PHE A 148 12.13 32.61 5.34
C PHE A 148 10.80 31.90 5.06
N LEU A 149 10.83 30.62 4.67
CA LEU A 149 9.61 29.81 4.53
C LEU A 149 8.89 29.62 5.86
N GLN A 150 9.63 29.49 6.98
CA GLN A 150 9.05 29.47 8.33
C GLN A 150 8.39 30.81 8.68
N TYR A 151 9.03 31.93 8.35
CA TYR A 151 8.46 33.26 8.53
C TYR A 151 7.12 33.39 7.78
N ILE A 152 7.08 33.04 6.48
CA ILE A 152 5.85 33.05 5.69
C ILE A 152 4.78 32.11 6.25
N LYS A 153 5.19 30.95 6.78
CA LYS A 153 4.26 29.95 7.34
C LYS A 153 3.65 30.35 8.68
N THR A 154 4.16 31.40 9.32
CA THR A 154 3.70 31.82 10.64
C THR A 154 2.50 32.75 10.50
N PRO A 155 1.30 32.38 11.00
CA PRO A 155 0.08 33.19 10.84
C PRO A 155 0.16 34.59 11.44
N VAL A 156 1.00 34.77 12.47
CA VAL A 156 1.27 36.09 13.09
C VAL A 156 1.88 37.05 12.06
N PHE A 157 2.75 36.53 11.18
CA PHE A 157 3.40 37.32 10.15
C PHE A 157 2.61 37.32 8.84
N ASN A 158 1.91 36.21 8.52
CA ASN A 158 1.05 36.09 7.34
C ASN A 158 -0.34 35.53 7.72
N PRO A 159 -1.32 36.38 8.05
CA PRO A 159 -2.66 35.94 8.46
C PRO A 159 -3.39 35.09 7.40
N ASN A 160 -3.12 35.32 6.11
CA ASN A 160 -3.75 34.57 5.02
C ASN A 160 -3.31 33.10 4.98
N VAL A 161 -2.11 32.80 5.49
CA VAL A 161 -1.60 31.44 5.54
C VAL A 161 -2.35 30.58 6.55
N ALA A 162 -3.02 31.16 7.56
CA ALA A 162 -3.82 30.40 8.52
C ALA A 162 -4.84 29.46 7.85
N LYS A 163 -5.38 29.85 6.69
CA LYS A 163 -6.34 29.06 5.90
C LYS A 163 -5.67 27.98 5.04
N LEU A 164 -4.38 28.13 4.74
CA LEU A 164 -3.59 27.24 3.89
C LEU A 164 -2.86 26.16 4.70
N LEU A 165 -2.70 26.35 6.01
CA LEU A 165 -2.07 25.37 6.89
C LEU A 165 -3.00 24.17 7.14
N LYS A 166 -2.52 22.97 6.82
CA LYS A 166 -3.25 21.71 7.04
C LYS A 166 -3.45 21.37 8.52
N VAL A 167 -2.57 21.86 9.38
CA VAL A 167 -2.60 21.60 10.83
C VAL A 167 -3.25 22.79 11.52
N PRO A 168 -4.41 22.59 12.17
CA PRO A 168 -5.02 23.58 13.05
C PRO A 168 -3.99 24.15 14.03
N GLN A 169 -3.86 25.47 14.06
CA GLN A 169 -2.91 26.18 14.94
C GLN A 169 -3.32 26.16 16.42
N ASN A 170 -4.55 25.73 16.71
CA ASN A 170 -5.05 25.56 18.07
C ASN A 170 -4.93 24.09 18.50
N PRO A 171 -4.09 23.77 19.51
CA PRO A 171 -3.89 22.39 19.99
C PRO A 171 -5.18 21.69 20.38
N SER A 172 -6.15 22.42 20.93
CA SER A 172 -7.44 21.88 21.39
C SER A 172 -8.32 21.36 20.25
N ARG A 173 -8.09 21.82 19.01
CA ARG A 173 -8.78 21.30 17.81
C ARG A 173 -8.15 20.01 17.28
N LEU A 174 -6.89 19.73 17.60
CA LEU A 174 -6.19 18.52 17.16
C LEU A 174 -6.64 17.29 17.95
N TYR A 175 -6.92 17.41 19.24
CA TYR A 175 -7.28 16.26 20.06
C TYR A 175 -8.67 15.68 19.77
N LYS A 176 -9.58 16.46 19.18
CA LYS A 176 -10.98 16.05 18.95
C LYS A 176 -11.23 15.41 17.58
N ASP A 177 -10.33 15.60 16.61
CA ASP A 177 -10.52 15.17 15.22
C ASP A 177 -9.29 14.46 14.67
N VAL A 178 -8.72 13.55 15.46
CA VAL A 178 -7.58 12.72 15.06
C VAL A 178 -7.84 11.27 15.46
N PHE A 179 -7.87 10.40 14.46
CA PHE A 179 -8.12 8.97 14.56
C PHE A 179 -6.92 8.19 14.04
N ARG A 180 -6.59 7.08 14.71
CA ARG A 180 -5.54 6.17 14.25
C ARG A 180 -6.13 5.09 13.34
N CYS A 181 -5.70 5.05 12.10
CA CYS A 181 -6.08 3.98 11.17
C CYS A 181 -5.56 2.63 11.65
N ARG A 182 -6.42 1.60 11.70
CA ARG A 182 -6.00 0.24 12.09
C ARG A 182 -5.05 -0.41 11.07
N GLY A 183 -5.29 -0.18 9.77
CA GLY A 183 -4.52 -0.81 8.69
C GLY A 183 -3.10 -0.25 8.56
N CYS A 184 -2.97 1.06 8.38
CA CYS A 184 -1.67 1.71 8.14
C CYS A 184 -1.07 2.42 9.36
N ARG A 185 -1.75 2.39 10.52
CA ARG A 185 -1.32 3.01 11.80
C ARG A 185 -1.10 4.54 11.76
N ARG A 186 -1.47 5.21 10.66
CA ARG A 186 -1.39 6.67 10.53
C ARG A 186 -2.50 7.36 11.32
N TYR A 187 -2.17 8.50 11.92
CA TYR A 187 -3.12 9.43 12.52
C TYR A 187 -3.70 10.35 11.43
N LEU A 188 -5.02 10.42 11.36
CA LEU A 188 -5.78 11.08 10.29
C LEU A 188 -7.00 11.80 10.86
N CYS A 189 -7.50 12.83 10.19
CA CYS A 189 -8.75 13.46 10.59
C CYS A 189 -9.97 12.63 10.16
N SER A 190 -11.14 12.94 10.73
CA SER A 190 -12.40 12.26 10.42
C SER A 190 -12.69 12.22 8.90
N ALA A 191 -12.34 13.28 8.17
CA ALA A 191 -12.56 13.37 6.72
C ALA A 191 -11.79 12.31 5.90
N ASP A 192 -10.71 11.75 6.42
CA ASP A 192 -9.88 10.73 5.76
C ASP A 192 -10.19 9.29 6.23
N ILE A 193 -11.12 9.15 7.18
CA ILE A 193 -11.63 7.87 7.65
C ILE A 193 -12.79 7.42 6.77
N SER A 194 -12.83 6.13 6.45
CA SER A 194 -13.96 5.54 5.75
C SER A 194 -15.09 5.28 6.76
N PRO A 195 -16.33 5.73 6.49
CA PRO A 195 -17.47 5.27 7.26
C PRO A 195 -17.62 3.76 7.03
N ALA A 196 -17.67 2.97 8.10
CA ALA A 196 -17.86 1.53 8.01
C ALA A 196 -19.34 1.21 7.76
N PRO A 197 -19.68 0.34 6.79
CA PRO A 197 -21.03 -0.19 6.67
C PRO A 197 -21.24 -1.20 7.81
N GLY A 198 -22.06 -0.86 8.81
CA GLY A 198 -22.43 -1.79 9.89
C GLY A 198 -22.17 -1.30 11.32
N GLY A 199 -21.47 -0.18 11.51
CA GLY A 199 -21.25 0.36 12.84
C GLY A 199 -20.27 -0.47 13.67
N PHE A 200 -19.34 0.23 14.31
CA PHE A 200 -18.43 -0.27 15.35
C PHE A 200 -17.30 -1.23 14.93
N LEU A 201 -16.09 -0.81 15.35
CA LEU A 201 -14.87 -1.60 15.59
C LEU A 201 -13.78 -1.64 14.50
N GLY A 202 -13.70 -0.64 13.63
CA GLY A 202 -12.47 -0.42 12.86
C GLY A 202 -12.42 0.89 12.08
N VAL A 203 -11.72 1.89 12.62
CA VAL A 203 -11.39 3.11 11.87
C VAL A 203 -10.32 2.74 10.83
N LEU A 204 -10.76 2.43 9.61
CA LEU A 204 -9.87 2.33 8.45
C LEU A 204 -9.87 3.65 7.69
N CYS A 205 -8.70 4.07 7.22
CA CYS A 205 -8.65 5.19 6.28
C CYS A 205 -9.21 4.78 4.93
N LYS A 206 -9.67 5.76 4.13
CA LYS A 206 -10.19 5.53 2.77
C LYS A 206 -9.28 4.67 1.91
N HIS A 207 -7.96 4.83 2.04
CA HIS A 207 -6.98 4.03 1.31
C HIS A 207 -6.98 2.57 1.77
N CYS A 208 -6.81 2.31 3.07
CA CYS A 208 -6.82 0.94 3.59
C CYS A 208 -8.17 0.25 3.37
N ALA A 209 -9.29 0.98 3.51
CA ALA A 209 -10.62 0.45 3.21
C ALA A 209 -10.76 0.08 1.73
N ARG A 210 -10.25 0.90 0.81
CA ARG A 210 -10.21 0.57 -0.63
C ARG A 210 -9.35 -0.64 -0.90
N THR A 211 -8.17 -0.75 -0.29
CA THR A 211 -7.29 -1.91 -0.45
C THR A 211 -7.94 -3.18 0.10
N ASP A 212 -8.59 -3.11 1.27
CA ASP A 212 -9.35 -4.21 1.86
C ASP A 212 -10.50 -4.64 0.92
N ASN A 213 -11.25 -3.67 0.37
CA ASN A 213 -12.32 -3.93 -0.60
C ASN A 213 -11.83 -4.53 -1.93
N ILE A 214 -10.59 -4.26 -2.34
CA ILE A 214 -9.97 -4.88 -3.52
C ILE A 214 -9.47 -6.29 -3.18
N ALA A 215 -8.91 -6.47 -1.99
CA ALA A 215 -8.33 -7.74 -1.55
C ALA A 215 -9.38 -8.78 -1.16
N ARG A 216 -10.58 -8.36 -0.75
CA ARG A 216 -11.71 -9.26 -0.51
C ARG A 216 -12.21 -9.83 -1.84
N PRO A 217 -12.09 -11.15 -2.08
CA PRO A 217 -12.76 -11.76 -3.23
C PRO A 217 -14.26 -11.53 -3.08
N ARG A 218 -14.89 -10.99 -4.11
CA ARG A 218 -16.34 -10.93 -4.21
C ARG A 218 -16.80 -12.31 -4.64
N GLU A 219 -16.85 -13.25 -3.71
CA GLU A 219 -17.56 -14.50 -3.94
C GLU A 219 -19.03 -14.14 -4.15
N ASP A 220 -19.57 -14.53 -5.32
CA ASP A 220 -20.98 -14.32 -5.61
C ASP A 220 -21.81 -15.28 -4.76
N LEU A 221 -22.08 -14.86 -3.51
CA LEU A 221 -22.89 -15.61 -2.55
C LEU A 221 -24.34 -15.82 -3.02
N SER A 222 -24.77 -15.20 -4.12
CA SER A 222 -26.10 -15.41 -4.67
C SER A 222 -26.33 -16.88 -5.06
N LEU A 223 -25.30 -17.57 -5.53
CA LEU A 223 -25.39 -18.99 -5.90
C LEU A 223 -25.67 -19.88 -4.70
N TYR A 224 -24.89 -19.70 -3.62
CA TYR A 224 -25.06 -20.46 -2.38
C TYR A 224 -26.36 -20.10 -1.66
N LYS A 225 -26.81 -18.84 -1.74
CA LYS A 225 -28.16 -18.43 -1.29
C LYS A 225 -29.25 -19.18 -2.05
N ASN A 226 -29.13 -19.34 -3.36
CA ASN A 226 -30.11 -20.07 -4.17
C ASN A 226 -30.13 -21.56 -3.79
N ILE A 227 -28.96 -22.17 -3.57
CA ILE A 227 -28.87 -23.57 -3.11
C ILE A 227 -29.54 -23.74 -1.74
N LEU A 228 -29.25 -22.85 -0.77
CA LEU A 228 -29.89 -22.87 0.54
C LEU A 228 -31.41 -22.70 0.46
N GLN A 229 -31.87 -21.79 -0.40
CA GLN A 229 -33.29 -21.55 -0.59
C GLN A 229 -33.99 -22.79 -1.17
N LYS A 230 -33.41 -23.42 -2.19
CA LYS A 230 -33.93 -24.68 -2.77
C LYS A 230 -34.00 -25.79 -1.72
N LEU A 231 -32.94 -25.96 -0.93
CA LEU A 231 -32.88 -26.94 0.16
C LEU A 231 -34.01 -26.71 1.18
N ARG A 232 -34.17 -25.48 1.66
CA ARG A 232 -35.24 -25.12 2.61
C ARG A 232 -36.62 -25.38 2.03
N THR A 233 -36.86 -25.01 0.78
CA THR A 233 -38.17 -25.25 0.13
C THR A 233 -38.46 -26.73 -0.03
N HIS A 234 -37.46 -27.55 -0.36
CA HIS A 234 -37.62 -28.99 -0.53
C HIS A 234 -37.90 -29.68 0.80
N GLU A 235 -37.16 -29.33 1.84
CA GLU A 235 -37.31 -29.93 3.17
C GLU A 235 -38.61 -29.52 3.87
N GLN A 236 -39.10 -28.30 3.63
CA GLN A 236 -40.43 -27.89 4.09
C GLN A 236 -41.56 -28.74 3.50
N THR A 237 -41.37 -29.37 2.34
CA THR A 237 -42.36 -30.31 1.80
C THR A 237 -42.34 -31.68 2.48
N LEU A 238 -41.22 -32.04 3.11
CA LEU A 238 -40.99 -33.34 3.73
C LEU A 238 -41.27 -33.33 5.24
N SER A 239 -40.84 -32.29 5.96
CA SER A 239 -41.01 -32.17 7.42
C SER A 239 -41.66 -30.85 7.81
N LYS A 240 -42.54 -30.91 8.82
CA LYS A 240 -43.25 -29.75 9.39
C LYS A 240 -42.56 -29.18 10.63
N GLU A 241 -41.58 -29.88 11.18
CA GLU A 241 -40.86 -29.46 12.38
C GLU A 241 -39.68 -28.52 12.02
N PRO A 242 -39.29 -27.61 12.93
CA PRO A 242 -38.14 -26.74 12.71
C PRO A 242 -36.85 -27.58 12.66
N SER A 243 -36.40 -27.86 11.43
CA SER A 243 -35.15 -28.55 11.14
C SER A 243 -33.92 -27.65 11.35
N ILE A 244 -32.74 -28.27 11.45
CA ILE A 244 -31.40 -27.62 11.50
C ILE A 244 -31.20 -26.58 10.38
N LEU A 245 -31.96 -26.70 9.29
CA LEU A 245 -32.00 -25.75 8.16
C LEU A 245 -32.34 -24.31 8.55
N THR A 246 -33.03 -24.11 9.67
CA THR A 246 -33.34 -22.78 10.20
C THR A 246 -32.12 -22.10 10.80
N LEU A 247 -31.13 -22.87 11.26
CA LEU A 247 -29.87 -22.38 11.83
C LEU A 247 -28.77 -22.18 10.78
N LEU A 248 -28.84 -22.88 9.65
CA LEU A 248 -27.85 -22.79 8.58
C LEU A 248 -27.78 -21.39 7.95
N GLN A 249 -26.56 -20.88 7.83
CA GLN A 249 -26.22 -19.65 7.14
C GLN A 249 -25.72 -19.95 5.71
N VAL A 250 -25.53 -18.90 4.91
CA VAL A 250 -25.08 -19.05 3.51
C VAL A 250 -23.65 -19.56 3.46
N GLU A 251 -22.84 -19.14 4.43
CA GLU A 251 -21.46 -19.51 4.65
C GLU A 251 -21.31 -21.00 4.95
N ASP A 252 -22.29 -21.63 5.61
CA ASP A 252 -22.29 -23.07 5.86
C ASP A 252 -22.50 -23.85 4.55
N ILE A 253 -23.42 -23.39 3.70
CA ILE A 253 -23.66 -24.00 2.38
C ILE A 253 -22.46 -23.81 1.46
N LEU A 254 -21.82 -22.63 1.50
CA LEU A 254 -20.55 -22.39 0.82
C LEU A 254 -19.50 -23.43 1.25
N TYR A 255 -19.31 -23.61 2.55
CA TYR A 255 -18.34 -24.57 3.08
C TYR A 255 -18.65 -26.00 2.65
N LEU A 256 -19.90 -26.45 2.79
CA LEU A 256 -20.31 -27.79 2.36
C LEU A 256 -20.06 -27.96 0.86
N THR A 257 -20.44 -26.98 0.05
CA THR A 257 -20.29 -27.06 -1.41
C THR A 257 -18.83 -27.10 -1.83
N GLU A 258 -17.99 -26.20 -1.33
CA GLU A 258 -16.60 -26.07 -1.80
C GLU A 258 -15.62 -27.02 -1.12
N LYS A 259 -15.79 -27.28 0.17
CA LYS A 259 -14.81 -28.05 0.96
C LYS A 259 -15.18 -29.51 1.12
N VAL A 260 -16.47 -29.83 1.18
CA VAL A 260 -16.92 -31.22 1.33
C VAL A 260 -17.18 -31.86 -0.02
N TRP A 261 -17.83 -31.14 -0.93
CA TRP A 261 -18.24 -31.67 -2.25
C TRP A 261 -17.46 -31.10 -3.44
N GLU A 262 -16.36 -30.38 -3.20
CA GLU A 262 -15.44 -29.85 -4.23
C GLU A 262 -16.13 -29.09 -5.38
N SER A 263 -17.24 -28.40 -5.07
CA SER A 263 -18.08 -27.66 -6.02
C SER A 263 -18.59 -28.51 -7.18
N CYS A 264 -18.84 -29.80 -6.94
CA CYS A 264 -19.33 -30.72 -7.97
C CYS A 264 -20.38 -31.71 -7.46
N SER A 265 -21.21 -32.24 -8.37
CA SER A 265 -22.14 -33.30 -8.01
C SER A 265 -21.44 -34.62 -7.72
N ALA A 266 -21.99 -35.40 -6.79
CA ALA A 266 -21.38 -36.64 -6.32
C ALA A 266 -21.30 -37.74 -7.39
N LEU A 267 -22.22 -37.78 -8.36
CA LEU A 267 -22.33 -38.89 -9.32
C LEU A 267 -21.67 -38.58 -10.67
N SER A 268 -22.04 -37.47 -11.33
CA SER A 268 -21.51 -37.07 -12.65
C SER A 268 -20.35 -36.08 -12.58
N GLY A 269 -20.04 -35.51 -11.41
CA GLY A 269 -19.02 -34.47 -11.28
C GLY A 269 -19.43 -33.13 -11.90
N CYS A 270 -20.73 -32.86 -12.03
CA CYS A 270 -21.26 -31.62 -12.61
C CYS A 270 -20.81 -30.42 -11.77
N LYS A 271 -20.10 -29.46 -12.39
CA LYS A 271 -19.57 -28.25 -11.72
C LYS A 271 -20.49 -27.02 -11.84
N ASP A 272 -21.64 -27.17 -12.51
CA ASP A 272 -22.58 -26.08 -12.71
C ASP A 272 -23.42 -25.87 -11.44
N LEU A 273 -22.96 -24.94 -10.58
CA LEU A 273 -23.59 -24.61 -9.30
C LEU A 273 -25.08 -24.23 -9.41
N TYR A 274 -25.55 -23.73 -10.57
CA TYR A 274 -26.97 -23.41 -10.77
C TYR A 274 -27.86 -24.66 -10.78
N LYS A 275 -27.28 -25.79 -11.20
CA LYS A 275 -27.96 -27.09 -11.32
C LYS A 275 -27.80 -27.96 -10.09
N LEU A 276 -26.97 -27.58 -9.13
CA LEU A 276 -26.72 -28.35 -7.91
C LEU A 276 -27.75 -28.08 -6.83
N VAL A 277 -28.08 -29.13 -6.08
CA VAL A 277 -29.06 -29.15 -4.99
C VAL A 277 -28.57 -30.13 -3.92
N PHE A 278 -28.70 -29.74 -2.65
CA PHE A 278 -28.53 -30.65 -1.53
C PHE A 278 -29.82 -31.44 -1.29
N VAL A 279 -29.69 -32.75 -1.13
CA VAL A 279 -30.78 -33.65 -0.74
C VAL A 279 -30.33 -34.58 0.39
N ARG A 280 -31.29 -35.26 1.03
CA ARG A 280 -31.02 -36.30 2.03
C ARG A 280 -30.25 -37.46 1.37
N TRP A 281 -29.19 -37.93 2.03
CA TRP A 281 -28.51 -39.15 1.60
C TRP A 281 -29.38 -40.37 1.90
N GLU A 282 -29.81 -40.50 3.15
CA GLU A 282 -30.76 -41.48 3.68
C GLU A 282 -32.15 -40.84 3.80
N HIS A 283 -33.15 -41.39 3.11
CA HIS A 283 -34.46 -40.74 2.94
C HIS A 283 -35.28 -40.73 4.23
N GLN A 284 -35.06 -41.70 5.11
CA GLN A 284 -35.81 -41.85 6.37
C GLN A 284 -35.35 -40.88 7.46
N GLU A 285 -34.09 -40.45 7.39
CA GLU A 285 -33.48 -39.58 8.39
C GLU A 285 -33.61 -38.11 7.98
N ASP A 286 -33.63 -37.21 8.97
CA ASP A 286 -33.69 -35.79 8.68
C ASP A 286 -32.43 -35.27 8.00
N TRP A 287 -32.60 -34.20 7.22
CA TRP A 287 -31.47 -33.55 6.59
C TRP A 287 -30.51 -33.02 7.66
N SER A 288 -29.24 -33.33 7.51
CA SER A 288 -28.16 -32.78 8.31
C SER A 288 -26.88 -32.69 7.47
N PRO A 289 -25.86 -31.92 7.90
CA PRO A 289 -24.57 -31.90 7.22
C PRO A 289 -23.93 -33.29 7.03
N TRP A 290 -24.27 -34.26 7.88
CA TRP A 290 -23.80 -35.66 7.80
C TRP A 290 -24.74 -36.59 7.02
N ASN A 291 -26.00 -36.19 6.82
CA ASN A 291 -27.00 -36.91 6.02
C ASN A 291 -27.37 -36.08 4.77
N CYS A 292 -26.37 -35.56 4.06
CA CYS A 292 -26.60 -34.80 2.85
C CYS A 292 -25.76 -35.34 1.69
N ILE A 293 -26.25 -35.14 0.47
CA ILE A 293 -25.52 -35.38 -0.76
C ILE A 293 -25.77 -34.22 -1.73
N LEU A 294 -24.72 -33.77 -2.42
CA LEU A 294 -24.81 -32.75 -3.44
C LEU A 294 -24.99 -33.39 -4.82
N LEU A 295 -26.13 -33.12 -5.45
CA LEU A 295 -26.51 -33.70 -6.73
C LEU A 295 -26.94 -32.62 -7.72
N SER A 296 -26.87 -32.93 -9.00
CA SER A 296 -27.55 -32.17 -10.05
C SER A 296 -29.06 -32.44 -10.03
N ASN A 297 -29.87 -31.56 -10.63
CA ASN A 297 -31.32 -31.74 -10.75
C ASN A 297 -31.71 -33.10 -11.40
N GLU A 298 -30.94 -33.54 -12.39
CA GLU A 298 -31.17 -34.79 -13.13
C GLU A 298 -30.87 -36.02 -12.26
N GLU A 299 -29.73 -36.00 -11.56
CA GLU A 299 -29.34 -37.05 -10.61
C GLU A 299 -30.32 -37.13 -9.44
N THR A 300 -30.76 -35.99 -8.91
CA THR A 300 -31.74 -35.93 -7.82
C THR A 300 -33.02 -36.66 -8.19
N SER A 301 -33.51 -36.45 -9.41
CA SER A 301 -34.70 -37.13 -9.93
C SER A 301 -34.54 -38.66 -10.00
N THR A 302 -33.31 -39.14 -10.10
CA THR A 302 -32.96 -40.57 -10.12
C THR A 302 -32.80 -41.10 -8.70
N HIS A 303 -32.07 -40.37 -7.85
CA HIS A 303 -31.85 -40.69 -6.42
C HIS A 303 -33.16 -40.89 -5.67
N LEU A 304 -34.16 -40.04 -5.91
CA LEU A 304 -35.49 -40.15 -5.28
C LEU A 304 -36.29 -41.40 -5.72
N LYS A 305 -35.95 -42.03 -6.84
CA LYS A 305 -36.64 -43.23 -7.35
C LYS A 305 -36.02 -44.53 -6.85
N VAL A 306 -34.77 -44.49 -6.39
CA VAL A 306 -34.08 -45.66 -5.85
C VAL A 306 -34.65 -45.93 -4.47
N LYS A 307 -35.18 -47.14 -4.26
CA LYS A 307 -35.59 -47.61 -2.94
C LYS A 307 -34.36 -48.12 -2.20
N ASP A 308 -34.32 -47.93 -0.88
CA ASP A 308 -33.22 -48.43 -0.04
C ASP A 308 -32.94 -49.91 -0.31
N VAL A 309 -31.67 -50.17 -0.59
CA VAL A 309 -31.15 -51.51 -0.92
C VAL A 309 -31.11 -52.40 0.34
N ASN A 310 -31.26 -51.81 1.54
CA ASN A 310 -31.26 -52.50 2.82
C ASN A 310 -32.69 -52.75 3.35
N LYS A 311 -33.53 -53.39 2.54
CA LYS A 311 -34.73 -54.09 3.03
C LYS A 311 -34.52 -55.59 3.03
#